data_AF-A0A8S3W805-F1
#
_entry.id   AF-A0A8S3W805-F1
#
_cell.length_a   1.000
_cell.length_b   1.000
_cell.length_c   1.000
_cell.angle_alpha   90.00
_cell.angle_beta   90.00
_cell.angle_gamma   90.00
#
_symmetry.space_group_name_H-M   'P 1'
#
loop_
_entity.id
_entity.type
_entity.pdbx_description
1 polymer ?
#
loop_
_entity_poly.entity_id
_entity_poly.type
_entity_poly.pdbx_seq_one_letter_code
_entity_poly.pdbx_strand_id
1 'polypeptide(L)'
;MTRQNQIQLADTTTTAFIPLWDMCNHEQGKITTDYNKKLNRGECYALRDFKAGEQIFIFYGARSNADLFLHNGYVNIILLNYREIN
;
A
#
# COMPACT_ATOMS: atom_id res chain seq x y z
N MET A 1 -12.35 -6.32 -0.99
CA MET A 1 -11.58 -5.30 -1.74
C MET A 1 -10.41 -4.70 -0.94
N THR A 2 -10.47 -4.64 0.40
CA THR A 2 -9.50 -3.96 1.29
C THR A 2 -8.03 -4.40 1.18
N ARG A 3 -7.79 -5.68 0.85
CA ARG A 3 -6.47 -6.33 0.81
C ARG A 3 -6.14 -6.93 -0.56
N GLN A 4 -6.99 -6.72 -1.56
CA GLN A 4 -6.80 -7.31 -2.88
C GLN A 4 -5.75 -6.53 -3.67
N ASN A 5 -4.84 -7.23 -4.35
CA ASN A 5 -3.78 -6.64 -5.16
C ASN A 5 -3.86 -7.15 -6.59
N GLN A 6 -3.62 -6.27 -7.56
CA GLN A 6 -3.41 -6.67 -8.94
C GLN A 6 -1.95 -7.09 -9.09
N ILE A 7 -1.73 -8.34 -9.48
CA ILE A 7 -0.39 -8.90 -9.69
C ILE A 7 -0.29 -9.35 -11.14
N GLN A 8 0.84 -9.02 -11.78
CA GLN A 8 1.13 -9.49 -13.12
C GLN A 8 1.83 -10.85 -13.05
N LEU A 9 1.12 -11.90 -13.46
CA LEU A 9 1.64 -13.27 -13.58
C LEU A 9 1.88 -13.55 -15.06
N ALA A 10 3.15 -13.63 -15.46
CA ALA A 10 3.55 -13.77 -16.87
C ALA A 10 2.82 -12.76 -17.78
N ASP A 11 1.82 -13.22 -18.53
CA ASP A 11 1.09 -12.46 -19.54
C ASP A 11 -0.32 -12.02 -19.09
N THR A 12 -0.74 -12.37 -17.87
CA THR A 12 -2.05 -12.02 -17.35
C THR A 12 -1.96 -11.25 -16.03
N THR A 13 -2.85 -10.28 -15.88
CA THR A 13 -3.04 -9.59 -14.61
C THR A 13 -4.15 -10.31 -13.86
N THR A 14 -3.86 -10.73 -12.63
CA THR A 14 -4.85 -11.38 -11.76
C THR A 14 -4.95 -10.68 -10.41
N THR A 15 -6.08 -10.89 -9.73
CA THR A 15 -6.30 -10.39 -8.37
C THR A 15 -5.88 -11.45 -7.36
N ALA A 16 -5.05 -11.07 -6.40
CA ALA A 16 -4.58 -11.99 -5.36
C ALA A 16 -4.45 -11.31 -3.98
N PHE A 17 -4.39 -12.15 -2.95
CA PHE A 17 -3.98 -11.78 -1.59
C PHE A 17 -2.51 -12.13 -1.40
N ILE A 18 -1.72 -11.22 -0.80
CA ILE A 18 -0.29 -11.40 -0.56
C ILE A 18 -0.10 -11.52 0.96
N PRO A 19 -0.03 -12.73 1.52
CA PRO A 19 0.09 -12.92 2.96
C PRO A 19 1.32 -12.21 3.53
N LEU A 20 1.28 -11.90 4.83
CA LEU A 20 2.30 -11.18 5.59
C LEU A 20 2.44 -9.70 5.17
N TRP A 21 2.73 -9.45 3.89
CA TRP A 21 2.89 -8.09 3.38
C TRP A 21 1.60 -7.27 3.54
N ASP A 22 0.43 -7.88 3.31
CA ASP A 22 -0.86 -7.21 3.42
C ASP A 22 -1.28 -6.83 4.86
N MET A 23 -0.47 -7.17 5.87
CA MET A 23 -0.64 -6.70 7.24
C MET A 23 -0.04 -5.31 7.48
N CYS A 24 0.82 -4.82 6.58
CA CYS A 24 1.41 -3.48 6.69
C CYS A 24 0.33 -2.41 6.51
N ASN A 25 0.26 -1.45 7.42
CA ASN A 25 -0.70 -0.35 7.33
C ASN A 25 -0.25 0.75 6.35
N HIS A 26 -1.18 1.65 6.04
CA HIS A 26 -0.94 2.76 5.12
C HIS A 26 -0.25 3.97 5.78
N GLU A 27 0.75 4.52 5.10
CA GLU A 27 1.29 5.87 5.33
C GLU A 27 1.52 6.57 3.99
N GLN A 28 1.45 7.91 3.96
CA GLN A 28 1.65 8.70 2.74
C GLN A 28 3.10 8.60 2.25
N GLY A 29 3.29 8.36 0.95
CA GLY A 29 4.62 8.30 0.36
C GLY A 29 4.62 7.89 -1.12
N LYS A 30 5.54 7.02 -1.51
CA LYS A 30 5.66 6.45 -2.86
C LYS A 30 5.51 4.94 -2.80
N ILE A 31 5.08 4.33 -3.91
CA ILE A 31 5.00 2.87 -3.99
C ILE A 31 6.43 2.31 -3.95
N THR A 32 6.71 1.46 -2.96
CA THR A 32 8.01 0.79 -2.78
C THR A 32 7.89 -0.74 -2.84
N THR A 33 6.77 -1.24 -3.37
CA THR A 33 6.54 -2.68 -3.59
C THR A 33 6.58 -2.98 -5.08
N ASP A 34 7.30 -4.02 -5.45
CA ASP A 34 7.44 -4.49 -6.83
C ASP A 34 7.42 -6.02 -6.89
N TYR A 35 7.27 -6.57 -8.09
CA TYR A 35 7.32 -8.00 -8.33
C TYR A 35 8.57 -8.38 -9.13
N ASN A 36 9.46 -9.14 -8.49
CA ASN A 36 10.69 -9.61 -9.11
C ASN A 36 10.42 -10.86 -9.96
N LYS A 37 10.30 -10.67 -11.28
CA LYS A 37 10.04 -11.76 -12.25
C LYS A 37 11.15 -12.82 -12.28
N LYS A 38 12.41 -12.45 -12.05
CA LYS A 38 13.55 -13.40 -12.06
C LYS A 38 13.51 -14.35 -10.87
N LEU A 39 13.08 -13.85 -9.71
CA LEU A 39 12.99 -14.62 -8.45
C LEU A 39 11.58 -15.11 -8.14
N ASN A 40 10.59 -14.80 -9.00
CA ASN A 40 9.19 -15.21 -8.88
C ASN A 40 8.57 -14.83 -7.52
N ARG A 41 8.82 -13.60 -7.04
CA ARG A 41 8.38 -13.14 -5.71
C ARG A 41 8.05 -11.65 -5.66
N GLY A 42 7.20 -11.25 -4.71
CA GLY A 42 7.03 -9.85 -4.33
C GLY A 42 8.21 -9.34 -3.49
N GLU A 43 8.64 -8.12 -3.75
CA GLU A 43 9.69 -7.42 -2.99
C GLU A 43 9.13 -6.11 -2.45
N CYS A 44 9.31 -5.87 -1.16
CA CYS A 44 8.89 -4.64 -0.49
C CYS A 44 10.11 -3.95 0.10
N TYR A 45 10.43 -2.76 -0.42
CA TYR A 45 11.49 -1.90 0.08
C TYR A 45 10.94 -0.96 1.15
N ALA A 46 11.76 -0.61 2.14
CA ALA A 46 11.35 0.28 3.20
C ALA A 46 10.93 1.66 2.64
N LEU A 47 9.75 2.13 3.01
CA LEU A 47 9.22 3.44 2.57
C LEU A 47 10.10 4.60 3.03
N ARG A 48 10.70 4.44 4.21
CA ARG A 48 11.61 5.34 4.92
C ARG A 48 12.40 4.52 5.94
N ASP A 49 13.29 5.17 6.68
CA ASP A 49 13.93 4.54 7.83
C ASP A 49 12.91 4.22 8.92
N PHE A 50 12.98 2.99 9.47
CA PHE A 50 12.19 2.53 10.61
C PHE A 50 13.13 2.18 11.77
N LYS A 51 12.83 2.65 12.97
CA LYS A 51 13.58 2.27 14.18
C LYS A 51 13.09 0.92 14.72
N ALA A 52 13.94 0.22 15.47
CA ALA A 52 13.51 -0.99 16.17
C ALA A 52 12.34 -0.68 17.11
N GLY A 53 11.28 -1.49 17.04
CA GLY A 53 10.03 -1.29 17.79
C GLY A 53 9.02 -0.34 17.12
N GLU A 54 9.38 0.30 16.01
CA GLU A 54 8.46 1.11 15.22
C GLU A 54 7.59 0.23 14.30
N GLN A 55 6.34 0.64 14.08
CA GLN A 55 5.47 -0.02 13.12
C GLN A 55 5.94 0.23 11.69
N ILE A 56 5.94 -0.82 10.88
CA ILE A 56 6.28 -0.75 9.46
C ILE A 56 5.03 -0.37 8.66
N PHE A 57 5.17 0.66 7.83
CA PHE A 57 4.12 1.16 6.95
C PHE A 57 4.52 1.05 5.47
N ILE A 58 3.51 0.97 4.60
CA ILE A 58 3.64 1.02 3.15
C ILE A 58 2.69 2.07 2.58
N PHE A 59 2.94 2.52 1.35
CA PHE A 59 2.00 3.39 0.64
C PHE A 59 1.08 2.57 -0.27
N TYR A 60 -0.22 2.54 0.06
CA TYR A 60 -1.24 1.82 -0.73
C TYR A 60 -1.51 2.41 -2.13
N GLY A 61 -0.95 3.58 -2.45
CA GLY A 61 -1.22 4.33 -3.68
C GLY A 61 -2.08 5.58 -3.43
N ALA A 62 -2.13 6.45 -4.44
CA ALA A 62 -2.89 7.70 -4.39
C ALA A 62 -4.40 7.42 -4.49
N ARG A 63 -5.07 7.34 -3.35
CA ARG A 63 -6.52 7.15 -3.23
C ARG A 63 -7.15 8.33 -2.49
N SER A 64 -8.34 8.74 -2.88
CA SER A 64 -9.07 9.78 -2.15
C SER A 64 -9.59 9.23 -0.81
N ASN A 65 -9.91 10.11 0.15
CA ASN A 65 -10.55 9.67 1.39
C ASN A 65 -11.91 8.99 1.16
N ALA A 66 -12.63 9.34 0.09
CA ALA A 66 -13.86 8.65 -0.29
C ALA A 66 -13.58 7.20 -0.70
N ASP A 67 -12.55 6.97 -1.52
CA ASP A 67 -12.13 5.62 -1.93
C ASP A 67 -11.59 4.81 -0.75
N LEU A 68 -10.79 5.43 0.11
CA LEU A 68 -10.26 4.78 1.31
C LEU A 68 -11.39 4.37 2.26
N PHE A 69 -12.40 5.22 2.45
CA PHE A 69 -13.54 4.89 3.29
C PHE A 69 -14.35 3.74 2.69
N LEU A 70 -14.74 3.83 1.42
CA LEU A 70 -15.59 2.85 0.76
C LEU A 70 -14.90 1.50 0.53
N HIS A 71 -13.62 1.50 0.17
CA HIS A 71 -12.90 0.29 -0.28
C HIS A 71 -11.86 -0.24 0.72
N ASN A 72 -11.38 0.59 1.65
CA ASN A 72 -10.39 0.21 2.65
C ASN A 72 -10.88 0.34 4.11
N GLY A 73 -12.06 0.93 4.34
CA GLY A 73 -12.70 1.02 5.66
C GLY A 73 -12.07 2.03 6.61
N TYR A 74 -11.28 2.99 6.12
CA TYR A 74 -10.68 4.04 6.95
C TYR A 74 -10.61 5.39 6.24
N VAL A 75 -10.42 6.47 6.99
CA VAL A 75 -10.18 7.82 6.48
C VAL A 75 -8.78 8.26 6.91
N ASN A 76 -8.00 8.84 5.99
CA ASN A 76 -6.70 9.40 6.31
C ASN A 76 -6.87 10.87 6.73
N ILE A 77 -6.64 11.15 8.02
CA ILE A 77 -6.83 12.48 8.62
C ILE A 77 -5.77 13.49 8.11
N ILE A 78 -4.58 13.02 7.74
CA ILE A 78 -3.52 13.91 7.21
C ILE A 78 -3.95 14.55 5.89
N LEU A 79 -4.73 13.83 5.06
CA LEU A 79 -5.30 14.37 3.81
C LEU A 79 -6.42 15.40 4.06
N LEU A 80 -7.04 15.42 5.24
CA LEU A 80 -8.05 16.44 5.59
C LEU A 80 -7.37 17.78 5.88
N ASN A 81 -6.27 17.76 6.63
CA ASN A 81 -5.54 18.98 7.00
C ASN A 81 -4.88 19.67 5.80
N TYR A 82 -4.54 18.93 4.73
CA TYR A 82 -3.97 19.52 3.51
C TYR A 82 -4.98 20.33 2.68
N ARG A 83 -6.28 20.10 2.85
CA ARG A 83 -7.34 20.82 2.13
C ARG A 83 -7.84 22.08 2.85
N GLU A 84 -7.56 22.25 4.15
CA GLU A 84 -7.95 23.46 4.89
C GLU A 84 -6.88 24.56 4.90
N ILE A 85 -5.73 24.34 4.27
CA ILE A 85 -4.60 25.30 4.21
C ILE A 85 -4.34 25.80 2.77
N ASN A 86 -5.29 25.59 1.84
CA ASN A 86 -5.28 26.20 0.50
C ASN A 86 -6.65 26.80 0.19
#